data_AF-A0A6P7KEH1-F1
#
_entry.id   AF-A0A6P7KEH1-F1
#
_cell.length_a   1.000
_cell.length_b   1.000
_cell.length_c   1.000
_cell.angle_alpha   90.00
_cell.angle_beta   90.00
_cell.angle_gamma   90.00
#
_symmetry.space_group_name_H-M   'P 1'
#
loop_
_entity.id
_entity.type
_entity.pdbx_description
1 polymer ?
#
loop_
_entity_poly.entity_id
_entity_poly.type
_entity_poly.pdbx_seq_one_letter_code
_entity_poly.pdbx_strand_id
1 'polypeptide(L)'
;MAKTAIAYKEKMKEISVLSLICSCLYPESRKNIMGDFEDMDIKPINKRASGQAFEVILKLPSPVTEVAPCVTGPPKRDISLDDIQKKLEAAEDRRRSQEAEVLRILAEKREHERDVLLKAMEENSNFSRMAEEKLQLKMEQIEENRQAYLAAMIERLQEKERHAQEVRRNKELKEEVTA
;
A
#
# COMPACT_ATOMS: atom_id res chain seq x y z
N MET A 1 52.46 -72.28 39.97
CA MET A 1 51.59 -71.11 39.74
C MET A 1 52.26 -70.03 38.89
N ALA A 2 53.44 -69.49 39.26
CA ALA A 2 54.07 -68.40 38.49
C ALA A 2 54.56 -68.80 37.08
N LYS A 3 55.14 -70.00 36.92
CA LYS A 3 55.69 -70.46 35.64
C LYS A 3 54.62 -70.71 34.56
N THR A 4 53.43 -71.17 34.97
CA THR A 4 52.27 -71.37 34.08
C THR A 4 51.64 -70.05 33.65
N ALA A 5 51.60 -69.03 34.53
CA ALA A 5 51.10 -67.70 34.20
C ALA A 5 51.99 -66.96 33.19
N ILE A 6 53.32 -67.10 33.31
CA ILE A 6 54.28 -66.52 32.36
C ILE A 6 54.15 -67.19 30.99
N ALA A 7 54.09 -68.53 30.95
CA ALA A 7 53.90 -69.27 29.70
C ALA A 7 52.56 -68.96 29.01
N TYR A 8 51.49 -68.76 29.79
CA TYR A 8 50.19 -68.35 29.26
C TYR A 8 50.22 -66.92 28.69
N LYS A 9 50.92 -65.98 29.34
CA LYS A 9 51.11 -64.61 28.84
C LYS A 9 51.91 -64.60 27.53
N GLU A 10 52.94 -65.44 27.41
CA GLU A 10 53.72 -65.60 26.17
C GLU A 10 52.87 -66.19 25.04
N LYS A 11 52.13 -67.29 25.29
CA LYS A 11 51.20 -67.85 24.29
C LYS A 11 50.09 -66.88 23.87
N MET A 12 49.60 -66.04 24.78
CA MET A 12 48.58 -65.04 24.47
C MET A 12 49.10 -63.91 23.58
N LYS A 13 50.40 -63.63 23.57
CA LYS A 13 51.01 -62.69 22.61
C LYS A 13 51.04 -63.26 21.18
N GLU A 14 51.24 -64.57 21.03
CA GLU A 14 51.36 -65.23 19.72
C GLU A 14 50.00 -65.45 19.03
N ILE A 15 48.90 -65.52 19.78
CA ILE A 15 47.60 -66.00 19.24
C ILE A 15 46.65 -64.86 18.84
N SER A 16 47.03 -63.57 18.96
CA SER A 16 46.07 -62.49 18.69
C SER A 16 46.66 -61.16 18.23
N VAL A 17 45.98 -60.51 17.27
CA VAL A 17 46.16 -59.11 16.87
C VAL A 17 45.94 -58.12 18.03
N LEU A 18 45.36 -58.57 19.15
CA LEU A 18 45.30 -57.81 20.41
C LEU A 18 46.70 -57.40 20.91
N SER A 19 47.75 -58.14 20.55
CA SER A 19 49.16 -57.78 20.84
C SER A 19 49.62 -56.49 20.16
N LEU A 20 48.94 -56.05 19.08
CA LEU A 20 49.25 -54.82 18.36
C LEU A 20 48.61 -53.59 18.99
N ILE A 21 47.53 -53.78 19.77
CA ILE A 21 46.62 -52.71 20.20
C ILE A 21 46.65 -52.53 21.73
N CYS A 22 46.91 -53.59 22.49
CA CYS A 22 46.91 -53.55 23.95
C CYS A 22 48.32 -53.25 24.51
N SER A 23 48.54 -52.01 24.93
CA SER A 23 49.76 -51.53 25.60
C SER A 23 50.09 -52.25 26.91
N CYS A 24 49.16 -53.02 27.48
CA CYS A 24 49.38 -53.81 28.70
C CYS A 24 50.20 -55.10 28.46
N LEU A 25 50.25 -55.62 27.22
CA LEU A 25 51.01 -56.84 26.88
C LEU A 25 52.44 -56.54 26.41
N TYR A 26 52.69 -55.34 25.88
CA TYR A 26 54.02 -54.81 25.54
C TYR A 26 54.15 -53.37 26.09
N PRO A 27 54.87 -53.17 27.22
CA PRO A 27 55.11 -51.85 27.80
C PRO A 27 56.07 -50.98 26.97
N GLU A 28 56.72 -51.56 25.95
CA GLU A 28 57.51 -50.82 24.98
C GLU A 28 56.57 -49.97 24.13
N SER A 29 56.45 -48.71 24.54
CA SER A 29 55.97 -47.63 23.69
C SER A 29 56.62 -47.79 22.31
N ARG A 30 55.84 -48.15 21.29
CA ARG A 30 56.28 -48.03 19.90
C ARG A 30 56.43 -46.53 19.63
N LYS A 31 57.55 -45.97 20.06
CA LYS A 31 57.93 -44.57 19.88
C LYS A 31 58.19 -44.23 18.42
N ASN A 32 58.12 -45.21 17.52
CA ASN A 32 58.27 -45.03 16.08
C ASN A 32 57.19 -45.83 15.34
N ILE A 33 56.00 -45.27 15.22
CA ILE A 33 55.20 -45.36 13.98
C ILE A 33 55.38 -44.02 13.25
N MET A 34 56.63 -43.63 13.05
CA MET A 34 57.02 -42.69 12.00
C MET A 34 57.80 -43.54 11.03
N GLY A 35 57.08 -44.20 10.11
CA GLY A 35 57.72 -44.57 8.87
C GLY A 35 58.07 -43.27 8.15
N ASP A 36 59.29 -43.17 7.65
CA ASP A 36 59.69 -42.10 6.74
C ASP A 36 58.83 -42.21 5.47
N PHE A 37 57.68 -41.54 5.49
CA PHE A 37 56.91 -41.24 4.29
C PHE A 37 57.49 -39.93 3.76
N GLU A 38 58.40 -40.01 2.78
CA GLU A 38 59.08 -38.84 2.17
C GLU A 38 58.10 -37.82 1.52
N ASP A 39 56.79 -38.12 1.47
CA ASP A 39 55.74 -37.33 0.81
C ASP A 39 54.62 -36.89 1.78
N MET A 40 54.86 -36.84 3.09
CA MET A 40 53.86 -36.42 4.09
C MET A 40 54.45 -35.46 5.15
N ASP A 41 54.07 -34.19 5.07
CA ASP A 41 54.43 -33.17 6.06
C ASP A 41 53.28 -32.95 7.06
N ILE A 42 53.57 -33.03 8.36
CA ILE A 42 52.58 -32.77 9.41
C ILE A 42 52.95 -31.49 10.17
N LYS A 43 52.10 -30.46 10.09
CA LYS A 43 52.26 -29.19 10.80
C LYS A 43 51.33 -29.13 12.01
N PRO A 44 51.85 -29.14 13.24
CA PRO A 44 51.01 -29.02 14.44
C PRO A 44 50.31 -27.66 14.48
N ILE A 45 49.00 -27.64 14.76
CA ILE A 45 48.21 -26.40 14.88
C ILE A 45 47.99 -26.06 16.36
N ASN A 46 47.33 -26.95 17.11
CA ASN A 46 47.00 -26.68 18.52
C ASN A 46 46.82 -27.99 19.30
N LYS A 47 47.20 -28.00 20.58
CA LYS A 47 46.94 -29.11 21.50
C LYS A 47 46.19 -28.58 22.72
N ARG A 48 45.04 -29.18 23.01
CA ARG A 48 44.17 -28.86 24.16
C ARG A 48 43.97 -30.12 24.99
N ALA A 49 43.48 -29.98 26.23
CA ALA A 49 43.14 -31.13 27.07
C ALA A 49 42.15 -32.09 26.40
N SER A 50 41.28 -31.58 25.53
CA SER A 50 40.29 -32.35 24.79
C SER A 50 40.81 -33.00 23.50
N GLY A 51 42.04 -32.71 23.05
CA GLY A 51 42.58 -33.31 21.83
C GLY A 51 43.68 -32.50 21.15
N GLN A 52 44.12 -32.97 19.99
CA GLN A 52 45.21 -32.37 19.21
C GLN A 52 44.75 -32.13 17.78
N ALA A 53 45.10 -30.97 17.23
CA ALA A 53 44.85 -30.56 15.85
C ALA A 53 46.17 -30.33 15.13
N PHE A 54 46.27 -30.84 13.91
CA PHE A 54 47.42 -30.72 13.02
C PHE A 54 46.94 -30.68 11.57
N GLU A 55 47.71 -30.03 10.73
CA GLU A 55 47.55 -30.01 9.28
C GLU A 55 48.44 -31.10 8.67
N VAL A 56 47.90 -31.89 7.74
CA VAL A 56 48.65 -32.90 6.98
C VAL A 56 48.73 -32.43 5.54
N ILE A 57 49.95 -32.17 5.08
CA ILE A 57 50.27 -31.72 3.73
C ILE A 57 50.86 -32.92 2.99
N LEU A 58 50.09 -33.51 2.10
CA LEU A 58 50.54 -34.62 1.25
C LEU A 58 51.26 -34.13 -0.02
N LYS A 59 50.94 -32.91 -0.48
CA LYS A 59 51.59 -32.23 -1.61
C LYS A 59 51.54 -30.74 -1.38
N LEU A 60 52.65 -30.05 -1.60
CA LEU A 60 52.67 -28.60 -1.62
C LEU A 60 51.74 -28.08 -2.74
N PRO A 61 51.02 -26.95 -2.52
CA PRO A 61 50.24 -26.32 -3.58
C PRO A 61 51.13 -26.06 -4.80
N SER A 62 50.72 -26.55 -5.97
CA SER A 62 51.44 -26.29 -7.22
C SER A 62 51.40 -24.79 -7.51
N PRO A 63 52.53 -24.14 -7.85
CA PRO A 63 52.58 -22.69 -8.10
C PRO A 63 51.74 -22.23 -9.31
N VAL A 64 51.13 -23.17 -10.05
CA VAL A 64 50.31 -22.91 -11.25
C VAL A 64 48.81 -22.99 -10.96
N THR A 65 48.39 -23.34 -9.75
CA THR A 65 46.97 -23.30 -9.37
C THR A 65 46.73 -22.11 -8.45
N GLU A 66 46.72 -20.91 -9.04
CA GLU A 66 45.87 -19.87 -8.45
C GLU A 66 44.46 -20.46 -8.42
N VAL A 67 43.91 -20.63 -7.21
CA VAL A 67 42.49 -20.90 -7.04
C VAL A 67 41.80 -19.80 -7.83
N ALA A 68 41.24 -20.13 -9.00
CA ALA A 68 40.52 -19.19 -9.82
C ALA A 68 39.55 -18.48 -8.87
N PRO A 69 39.69 -17.17 -8.63
CA PRO A 69 38.78 -16.49 -7.75
C PRO A 69 37.39 -16.75 -8.33
N CYS A 70 36.56 -17.45 -7.55
CA CYS A 70 35.15 -17.52 -7.81
C CYS A 70 34.72 -16.11 -8.22
N VAL A 71 33.99 -15.95 -9.32
CA VAL A 71 33.34 -14.68 -9.66
C VAL A 71 32.20 -14.46 -8.65
N THR A 72 32.55 -14.42 -7.36
CA THR A 72 31.79 -13.71 -6.36
C THR A 72 31.78 -12.28 -6.88
N GLY A 73 30.57 -11.77 -7.11
CA GLY A 73 30.37 -10.40 -7.58
C GLY A 73 31.18 -9.38 -6.77
N PRO A 74 31.26 -8.12 -7.26
CA PRO A 74 32.04 -7.07 -6.60
C PRO A 74 31.78 -7.09 -5.09
N PRO A 75 32.82 -6.93 -4.25
CA PRO A 75 32.71 -7.05 -2.80
C PRO A 75 31.48 -6.27 -2.36
N LYS A 76 30.53 -6.96 -1.72
CA LYS A 76 29.33 -6.32 -1.19
C LYS A 76 29.83 -5.19 -0.31
N ARG A 77 29.57 -3.94 -0.72
CA ARG A 77 29.83 -2.79 0.14
C ARG A 77 29.05 -3.05 1.43
N ASP A 78 29.71 -2.89 2.57
CA ASP A 78 29.05 -3.04 3.86
C ASP A 78 27.88 -2.06 3.91
N ILE A 79 26.65 -2.60 3.96
CA ILE A 79 25.44 -1.78 4.01
C ILE A 79 25.41 -1.17 5.41
N SER A 80 25.46 0.15 5.49
CA SER A 80 25.39 0.85 6.78
C SER A 80 23.98 0.74 7.38
N LEU A 81 23.85 0.93 8.70
CA LEU A 81 22.53 0.98 9.34
C LEU A 81 21.64 2.06 8.72
N ASP A 82 22.23 3.21 8.34
CA ASP A 82 21.53 4.31 7.68
C ASP A 82 20.98 3.90 6.30
N ASP A 83 21.74 3.13 5.52
CA ASP A 83 21.29 2.63 4.21
C ASP A 83 20.13 1.62 4.34
N ILE A 84 20.13 0.80 5.40
CA ILE A 84 19.03 -0.11 5.71
C ILE A 84 17.79 0.69 6.10
N GLN A 85 17.95 1.65 7.02
CA GLN A 85 16.86 2.49 7.49
C GLN A 85 16.22 3.29 6.35
N LYS A 86 17.03 3.89 5.48
CA LYS A 86 16.55 4.63 4.30
C LYS A 86 15.75 3.74 3.34
N LYS A 87 16.14 2.48 3.15
CA LYS A 87 15.38 1.52 2.32
C LYS A 87 14.05 1.13 2.96
N LEU A 88 14.02 0.98 4.29
CA LEU A 88 12.78 0.69 5.03
C LEU A 88 11.82 1.88 4.97
N GLU A 89 12.31 3.09 5.21
CA GLU A 89 11.55 4.33 5.12
C GLU A 89 10.99 4.54 3.70
N ALA A 90 11.81 4.38 2.66
CA ALA A 90 11.32 4.48 1.28
C ALA A 90 10.24 3.43 0.94
N ALA A 91 10.28 2.25 1.55
CA ALA A 91 9.22 1.25 1.39
C ALA A 91 7.95 1.63 2.16
N GLU A 92 8.09 2.27 3.32
CA GLU A 92 6.98 2.81 4.10
C GLU A 92 6.30 3.98 3.39
N ASP A 93 7.07 4.92 2.84
CA ASP A 93 6.53 6.05 2.08
C ASP A 93 5.74 5.59 0.85
N ARG A 94 6.21 4.53 0.16
CA ARG A 94 5.43 3.93 -0.92
C ARG A 94 4.10 3.34 -0.45
N ARG A 95 4.06 2.69 0.71
CA ARG A 95 2.80 2.19 1.30
C ARG A 95 1.88 3.37 1.66
N ARG A 96 2.40 4.37 2.38
CA ARG A 96 1.66 5.56 2.79
C ARG A 96 1.11 6.33 1.59
N SER A 97 1.90 6.46 0.52
CA SER A 97 1.47 7.13 -0.72
C SER A 97 0.34 6.36 -1.42
N GLN A 98 0.41 5.03 -1.48
CA GLN A 98 -0.67 4.21 -2.03
C GLN A 98 -1.95 4.31 -1.20
N GLU A 99 -1.82 4.25 0.13
CA GLU A 99 -2.96 4.42 1.05
C GLU A 99 -3.58 5.81 0.93
N ALA A 100 -2.76 6.87 0.87
CA ALA A 100 -3.24 8.24 0.68
C ALA A 100 -4.00 8.41 -0.63
N GLU A 101 -3.53 7.80 -1.72
CA GLU A 101 -4.21 7.84 -3.02
C GLU A 101 -5.56 7.12 -2.99
N VAL A 102 -5.62 5.95 -2.34
CA VAL A 102 -6.89 5.24 -2.13
C VAL A 102 -7.86 6.07 -1.30
N LEU A 103 -7.39 6.70 -0.22
CA LEU A 103 -8.22 7.58 0.61
C LEU A 103 -8.71 8.80 -0.17
N ARG A 104 -7.87 9.41 -1.02
CA ARG A 104 -8.27 10.52 -1.90
C ARG A 104 -9.40 10.12 -2.82
N ILE A 105 -9.28 8.99 -3.51
CA ILE A 105 -10.32 8.48 -4.42
C ILE A 105 -11.63 8.19 -3.66
N LEU A 106 -11.54 7.65 -2.44
CA LEU A 106 -12.71 7.41 -1.61
C LEU A 106 -13.37 8.72 -1.16
N ALA A 107 -12.58 9.73 -0.80
CA ALA A 107 -13.09 11.05 -0.43
C ALA A 107 -13.80 11.73 -1.61
N GLU A 108 -13.23 11.66 -2.81
CA GLU A 108 -13.84 12.19 -4.04
C GLU A 108 -15.18 11.51 -4.35
N LYS A 109 -15.27 10.18 -4.19
CA LYS A 109 -16.55 9.47 -4.34
C LYS A 109 -17.60 9.91 -3.33
N ARG A 110 -17.21 10.11 -2.07
CA ARG A 110 -18.10 10.60 -1.01
C ARG A 110 -18.55 12.05 -1.26
N GLU A 111 -17.68 12.88 -1.82
CA GLU A 111 -18.04 14.24 -2.24
C GLU A 111 -19.04 14.21 -3.39
N HIS A 112 -18.77 13.42 -4.42
CA HIS A 112 -19.68 13.27 -5.54
C HIS A 112 -21.09 12.79 -5.12
N GLU A 113 -21.17 11.85 -4.17
CA GLU A 113 -22.45 11.41 -3.61
C GLU A 113 -23.21 12.55 -2.91
N ARG A 114 -22.52 13.42 -2.17
CA ARG A 114 -23.14 14.61 -1.57
C ARG A 114 -23.63 15.58 -2.63
N ASP A 115 -22.82 15.84 -3.65
CA ASP A 115 -23.18 16.75 -4.75
C ASP A 115 -24.41 16.27 -5.52
N VAL A 116 -24.50 14.96 -5.79
CA VAL A 116 -25.68 14.36 -6.44
C VAL A 116 -26.94 14.54 -5.59
N LEU A 117 -26.85 14.33 -4.28
CA LEU A 117 -27.98 14.54 -3.37
C LEU A 117 -28.41 16.00 -3.31
N LEU A 118 -27.45 16.91 -3.17
CA LEU A 118 -27.71 18.36 -3.16
C LEU A 118 -28.35 18.83 -4.46
N LYS A 119 -27.83 18.37 -5.60
CA LYS A 119 -28.38 18.69 -6.92
C LYS A 119 -29.80 18.18 -7.10
N ALA A 120 -30.09 16.95 -6.64
CA ALA A 120 -31.45 16.41 -6.69
C ALA A 120 -32.43 17.25 -5.85
N MET A 121 -32.00 17.71 -4.66
CA MET A 121 -32.80 18.60 -3.82
C MET A 121 -33.02 19.98 -4.48
N GLU A 122 -31.96 20.55 -5.07
CA GLU A 122 -32.01 21.83 -5.76
C GLU A 122 -32.94 21.79 -6.98
N GLU A 123 -32.84 20.75 -7.82
CA GLU A 123 -33.72 20.57 -8.97
C GLU A 123 -35.19 20.43 -8.55
N ASN A 124 -35.47 19.72 -7.47
CA ASN A 124 -36.83 19.60 -6.91
C ASN A 124 -37.37 20.94 -6.38
N SER A 125 -36.52 21.72 -5.71
CA SER A 125 -36.87 23.07 -5.25
C SER A 125 -37.11 24.02 -6.43
N ASN A 126 -36.27 23.94 -7.46
CA ASN A 126 -36.38 24.75 -8.68
C ASN A 126 -37.66 24.45 -9.44
N PHE A 127 -38.04 23.17 -9.56
CA PHE A 127 -39.31 22.79 -10.18
C PHE A 127 -40.51 23.40 -9.44
N SER A 128 -40.52 23.31 -8.11
CA SER A 128 -41.59 23.86 -7.27
C SER A 128 -41.71 25.37 -7.44
N ARG A 129 -40.58 26.08 -7.38
CA ARG A 129 -40.51 27.54 -7.56
C ARG A 129 -40.99 27.97 -8.94
N MET A 130 -40.52 27.32 -10.00
CA MET A 130 -40.95 27.62 -11.38
C MET A 130 -42.45 27.38 -11.58
N ALA A 131 -43.01 26.32 -10.97
CA ALA A 131 -44.43 26.04 -11.03
C ALA A 131 -45.24 27.12 -10.29
N GLU A 132 -44.77 27.56 -9.13
CA GLU A 132 -45.39 28.63 -8.35
C GLU A 132 -45.37 29.98 -9.09
N GLU A 133 -44.20 30.42 -9.57
CA GLU A 133 -44.04 31.65 -10.35
C GLU A 133 -44.97 31.66 -11.58
N LYS A 134 -45.03 30.53 -12.30
CA LYS A 134 -45.92 30.39 -13.47
C LYS A 134 -47.40 30.46 -13.10
N LEU A 135 -47.78 29.93 -11.93
CA LEU A 135 -49.15 30.01 -11.46
C LEU A 135 -49.50 31.46 -11.07
N GLN A 136 -48.63 32.13 -10.32
CA GLN A 136 -48.80 33.53 -9.92
C GLN A 136 -49.00 34.43 -11.14
N LEU A 137 -48.11 34.35 -12.14
CA LEU A 137 -48.23 35.11 -13.38
C LEU A 137 -49.56 34.86 -14.11
N LYS A 138 -50.05 33.62 -14.12
CA LYS A 138 -51.35 33.31 -14.74
C LYS A 138 -52.51 33.90 -13.96
N MET A 139 -52.45 33.88 -12.63
CA MET A 139 -53.50 34.47 -11.79
C MET A 139 -53.56 35.98 -11.96
N GLU A 140 -52.40 36.65 -11.96
CA GLU A 140 -52.28 38.09 -12.23
C GLU A 140 -52.83 38.45 -13.61
N GLN A 141 -52.45 37.71 -14.66
CA GLN A 141 -52.96 37.96 -16.00
C GLN A 141 -54.48 37.78 -16.10
N ILE A 142 -55.04 36.76 -15.43
CA ILE A 142 -56.49 36.54 -15.39
C ILE A 142 -57.18 37.71 -14.68
N GLU A 143 -56.61 38.18 -13.57
CA GLU A 143 -57.14 39.31 -12.82
C GLU A 143 -57.11 40.60 -13.65
N GLU A 144 -55.97 40.94 -14.26
CA GLU A 144 -55.83 42.10 -15.14
C GLU A 144 -56.81 42.04 -16.31
N ASN A 145 -56.95 40.89 -16.96
CA ASN A 145 -57.92 40.70 -18.05
C ASN A 145 -59.35 40.94 -17.59
N ARG A 146 -59.71 40.44 -16.40
CA ARG A 146 -61.05 40.64 -15.82
C ARG A 146 -61.28 42.10 -15.48
N GLN A 147 -60.29 42.76 -14.88
CA GLN A 147 -60.37 44.18 -14.54
C GLN A 147 -60.50 45.05 -15.81
N ALA A 148 -59.70 44.79 -16.84
CA ALA A 148 -59.77 45.48 -18.13
C ALA A 148 -61.14 45.29 -18.81
N TYR A 149 -61.69 44.07 -18.79
CA TYR A 149 -63.03 43.80 -19.32
C TYR A 149 -64.11 44.60 -18.60
N LEU A 150 -64.08 44.62 -17.27
CA LEU A 150 -65.03 45.39 -16.45
C LEU A 150 -64.87 46.90 -16.66
N ALA A 151 -63.63 47.40 -16.72
CA ALA A 151 -63.34 48.81 -16.98
C ALA A 151 -63.89 49.25 -18.35
N ALA A 152 -63.63 48.46 -19.40
CA ALA A 152 -64.16 48.74 -20.74
C ALA A 152 -65.71 48.69 -20.78
N MET A 153 -66.34 47.82 -19.98
CA MET A 153 -67.80 47.79 -19.86
C MET A 153 -68.33 49.04 -19.16
N ILE A 154 -67.71 49.47 -18.07
CA ILE A 154 -68.09 50.67 -17.31
C ILE A 154 -67.91 51.92 -18.18
N GLU A 155 -66.79 52.04 -18.90
CA GLU A 155 -66.51 53.17 -19.79
C GLU A 155 -67.58 53.33 -20.87
N ARG A 156 -67.99 52.22 -21.52
CA ARG A 156 -69.09 52.24 -22.50
C ARG A 156 -70.42 52.70 -21.90
N LEU A 157 -70.69 52.38 -20.63
CA LEU A 157 -71.90 52.83 -19.94
C LEU A 157 -71.82 54.31 -19.57
N GLN A 158 -70.66 54.77 -19.07
CA GLN A 158 -70.41 56.19 -18.79
C GLN A 158 -70.52 57.04 -20.04
N GLU A 159 -70.04 56.55 -21.19
CA GLU A 159 -70.18 57.24 -22.48
C GLU A 159 -71.65 57.45 -22.86
N LYS A 160 -72.49 56.42 -22.67
CA LYS A 160 -73.93 56.53 -22.92
C LYS A 160 -74.59 57.55 -21.99
N GLU A 161 -74.18 57.63 -20.72
CA GLU A 161 -74.69 58.63 -19.79
C GLU A 161 -74.26 60.05 -20.16
N ARG A 162 -72.98 60.24 -20.55
CA ARG A 162 -72.49 61.53 -21.07
C ARG A 162 -73.30 61.99 -22.28
N HIS A 163 -73.52 61.09 -23.23
CA HIS A 163 -74.33 61.38 -24.41
C HIS A 163 -75.78 61.74 -24.04
N ALA A 164 -76.39 61.00 -23.11
CA ALA A 164 -77.74 61.31 -22.63
C ALA A 164 -77.82 62.71 -21.98
N GLN A 165 -76.81 63.10 -21.21
CA GLN A 165 -76.71 64.46 -20.63
C GLN A 165 -76.58 65.54 -21.71
N GLU A 166 -75.74 65.29 -22.72
CA GLU A 166 -75.57 66.20 -23.86
C GLU A 166 -76.88 66.39 -24.64
N VAL A 167 -77.62 65.30 -24.89
CA VAL A 167 -78.93 65.35 -25.54
C VAL A 167 -79.93 66.17 -24.73
N ARG A 168 -79.96 66.01 -23.39
CA ARG A 168 -80.82 66.82 -22.50
C ARG A 168 -80.48 68.31 -22.60
N ARG A 169 -79.20 68.65 -22.49
CA ARG A 169 -78.72 70.04 -22.61
C ARG A 169 -79.03 70.65 -23.98
N ASN A 170 -78.83 69.89 -25.06
CA ASN A 170 -79.13 70.36 -26.42
C ASN A 170 -80.62 70.61 -26.63
N LYS A 171 -81.50 69.86 -25.95
CA LYS A 171 -82.93 70.10 -25.96
C LYS A 171 -83.27 71.42 -25.25
N GLU A 172 -82.74 71.64 -24.04
CA GLU A 172 -82.93 72.88 -23.27
C GLU A 172 -82.50 74.11 -24.08
N LEU A 173 -81.31 74.08 -24.68
CA LEU A 173 -80.80 75.18 -25.52
C LEU A 173 -81.67 75.47 -26.74
N LYS A 174 -82.24 74.43 -27.37
CA LYS A 174 -83.16 74.63 -28.51
C LYS A 174 -84.45 75.30 -28.06
N GLU A 175 -85.01 74.85 -26.93
CA GLU A 175 -86.22 75.44 -26.36
C GLU A 175 -86.00 76.92 -26.02
N GLU A 176 -84.86 77.28 -25.43
CA GLU A 176 -84.47 78.67 -25.14
C GLU A 176 -84.32 79.55 -26.38
N VAL A 177 -83.85 79.02 -27.51
CA VAL A 177 -83.69 79.78 -28.77
C VAL A 177 -85.01 79.94 -29.53
N THR A 178 -85.97 79.02 -29.34
CA THR A 178 -87.29 79.07 -30.00
C THR A 178 -88.39 79.76 -29.19
N ALA A 179 -88.13 80.08 -27.92
CA ALA A 179 -89.03 80.84 -27.04
C ALA A 179 -88.83 82.35 -27.21
#